data_AF-A0A368FXM1-F1
#
_entry.id   AF-A0A368FXM1-F1
#
_cell.length_a   1.000
_cell.length_b   1.000
_cell.length_c   1.000
_cell.angle_alpha   90.00
_cell.angle_beta   90.00
_cell.angle_gamma   90.00
#
_symmetry.space_group_name_H-M   'P 1'
#
loop_
_entity.id
_entity.type
_entity.pdbx_description
1 polymer ?
#
loop_
_entity_poly.entity_id
_entity_poly.type
_entity_poly.pdbx_seq_one_letter_code
_entity_poly.pdbx_strand_id
1 'polypeptide(L)'
;MWTPLLAFLPLVAAMRVDPERIAARLRIEAEIANDRGESLRSARDRRQLQPKEISIQVTAPLFSSRLFEFGKDAEDNEVPQALDVGKKVQLTNPLNYYGEDYNTLYVLSNGAIGFEANARTYKAGLFPTGARLIAPFWNRNDLRKGGHVYYREVTKGRVLERGQSEIRYQYDRSVHVKSAVIVTWEKMQPLEGTAALPEENTNTFQAALFITDNGTYANFIYSNIGWTQGAE
;
A
#
# COMPACT_ATOMS: atom_id res chain seq x y z
N MET A 1 50.38 -12.93 -51.49
CA MET A 1 49.63 -12.88 -50.22
C MET A 1 48.18 -12.65 -50.58
N TRP A 2 47.36 -13.69 -50.42
CA TRP A 2 45.88 -13.78 -50.48
C TRP A 2 45.13 -13.73 -51.84
N THR A 3 44.13 -14.60 -51.87
CA THR A 3 43.36 -15.27 -52.95
C THR A 3 41.98 -14.63 -53.20
N PRO A 4 41.19 -15.09 -54.21
CA PRO A 4 40.28 -14.28 -55.03
C PRO A 4 38.81 -14.35 -54.60
N LEU A 5 37.96 -13.54 -55.23
CA LEU A 5 36.50 -13.71 -55.19
C LEU A 5 35.93 -13.66 -56.62
N LEU A 6 35.63 -14.85 -57.15
CA LEU A 6 34.64 -15.04 -58.21
C LEU A 6 33.26 -14.75 -57.60
N ALA A 7 32.54 -13.78 -58.15
CA ALA A 7 31.12 -13.60 -57.88
C ALA A 7 30.31 -14.40 -58.92
N PHE A 8 29.59 -15.40 -58.43
CA PHE A 8 28.48 -16.08 -59.11
C PHE A 8 27.29 -15.12 -59.25
N LEU A 9 26.72 -15.00 -60.45
CA LEU A 9 25.32 -14.59 -60.68
C LEU A 9 24.40 -15.76 -60.27
N PRO A 10 23.14 -15.52 -59.80
CA PRO A 10 22.05 -15.60 -60.76
C PRO A 10 20.71 -14.86 -60.45
N LEU A 11 19.93 -14.76 -61.54
CA LEU A 11 18.47 -14.81 -61.68
C LEU A 11 17.58 -13.66 -61.16
N VAL A 12 17.10 -12.86 -62.12
CA VAL A 12 15.89 -12.03 -61.99
C VAL A 12 14.65 -12.93 -62.11
N ALA A 13 13.83 -12.97 -61.07
CA ALA A 13 12.50 -13.56 -61.09
C ALA A 13 11.44 -12.47 -61.31
N ALA A 14 10.59 -12.67 -62.32
CA ALA A 14 9.48 -11.77 -62.65
C ALA A 14 8.44 -11.72 -61.51
N MET A 15 8.12 -10.50 -61.08
CA MET A 15 7.21 -10.18 -59.98
C MET A 15 5.75 -10.40 -60.44
N ARG A 16 5.16 -11.56 -60.11
CA ARG A 16 3.71 -11.77 -60.26
C ARG A 16 2.99 -10.99 -59.16
N VAL A 17 2.20 -10.01 -59.56
CA VAL A 17 1.37 -9.20 -58.67
C VAL A 17 0.14 -10.03 -58.31
N ASP A 18 -0.03 -10.31 -57.02
CA ASP A 18 -1.15 -11.09 -56.50
C ASP A 18 -2.40 -10.19 -56.33
N PRO A 19 -3.47 -10.42 -57.12
CA PRO A 19 -4.68 -9.60 -57.07
C PRO A 19 -5.40 -9.65 -55.71
N GLU A 20 -5.26 -10.73 -54.93
CA GLU A 20 -5.85 -10.80 -53.60
C GLU A 20 -5.15 -9.84 -52.63
N ARG A 21 -3.83 -9.69 -52.77
CA ARG A 21 -3.03 -8.78 -51.95
C ARG A 21 -3.39 -7.31 -52.20
N ILE A 22 -3.74 -6.97 -53.45
CA ILE A 22 -4.23 -5.63 -53.82
C ILE A 22 -5.63 -5.40 -53.23
N ALA A 23 -6.53 -6.37 -53.36
CA ALA A 23 -7.89 -6.27 -52.83
C ALA A 23 -7.89 -6.13 -51.29
N ALA A 24 -7.02 -6.85 -50.59
CA ALA A 24 -6.84 -6.74 -49.15
C ALA A 24 -6.35 -5.34 -48.74
N ARG A 25 -5.38 -4.78 -49.48
CA ARG A 25 -4.87 -3.44 -49.21
C ARG A 25 -5.96 -2.37 -49.38
N LEU A 26 -6.76 -2.46 -50.44
CA LEU A 26 -7.85 -1.52 -50.70
C LEU A 26 -8.97 -1.59 -49.63
N ARG A 27 -9.25 -2.79 -49.09
CA ARG A 27 -10.20 -2.94 -47.97
C ARG A 27 -9.71 -2.25 -46.70
N ILE A 28 -8.44 -2.44 -46.35
CA ILE A 28 -7.83 -1.82 -45.17
C ILE A 28 -7.80 -0.29 -45.32
N GLU A 29 -7.44 0.23 -46.49
CA GLU A 29 -7.42 1.68 -46.73
C GLU A 29 -8.84 2.29 -46.69
N ALA A 30 -9.87 1.57 -47.15
CA ALA A 30 -11.26 2.00 -47.04
C ALA A 30 -11.77 2.00 -45.59
N GLU A 31 -11.40 1.01 -44.78
CA GLU A 31 -11.76 0.92 -43.37
C GLU A 31 -11.12 2.05 -42.56
N ILE A 32 -9.83 2.34 -42.79
CA ILE A 32 -9.12 3.47 -42.15
C ILE A 32 -9.74 4.83 -42.54
N ALA A 33 -10.19 4.97 -43.79
CA ALA A 33 -10.86 6.19 -44.24
C ALA A 33 -12.24 6.37 -43.58
N ASN A 34 -12.97 5.28 -43.36
CA ASN A 34 -14.27 5.30 -42.68
C ASN A 34 -14.13 5.66 -41.19
N ASP A 35 -13.15 5.06 -40.48
CA ASP A 35 -12.83 5.38 -39.08
C ASP A 35 -12.44 6.85 -38.88
N ARG A 36 -11.67 7.42 -39.81
CA ARG A 36 -11.32 8.87 -39.77
C ARG A 36 -12.53 9.76 -40.02
N GLY A 37 -13.49 9.33 -40.84
CA GLY A 37 -14.74 10.04 -41.08
C GLY A 37 -15.68 10.04 -39.87
N GLU A 38 -15.73 8.94 -39.13
CA GLU A 38 -16.52 8.82 -37.89
C GLU A 38 -15.91 9.62 -36.72
N SER A 39 -14.57 9.62 -36.60
CA SER A 39 -13.84 10.44 -35.63
C SER A 39 -14.15 11.94 -35.73
N LEU A 40 -14.28 12.46 -36.96
CA LEU A 40 -14.56 13.88 -37.21
C LEU A 40 -16.04 14.25 -37.00
N ARG A 41 -16.98 13.30 -37.10
CA ARG A 41 -18.41 13.53 -36.86
C ARG A 41 -18.80 13.40 -35.39
N SER A 42 -18.05 12.64 -34.61
CA SER A 42 -18.27 12.47 -33.15
C SER A 42 -17.71 13.63 -32.30
N ALA A 43 -16.87 14.49 -32.88
CA ALA A 43 -16.18 15.57 -32.15
C ALA A 43 -17.08 16.76 -31.72
N ARG A 44 -18.38 16.79 -32.07
CA ARG A 44 -19.29 17.91 -31.77
C ARG A 44 -20.36 17.64 -30.70
N ASP A 45 -20.28 16.53 -29.98
CA ASP A 45 -21.17 16.29 -28.84
C ASP A 45 -20.41 15.65 -27.68
N ARG A 46 -19.35 16.32 -27.22
CA ARG A 46 -18.68 15.99 -25.96
C ARG A 46 -19.60 16.40 -24.81
N ARG A 47 -20.56 15.55 -24.48
CA ARG A 47 -21.16 15.55 -23.13
C ARG A 47 -19.99 15.41 -22.15
N GLN A 48 -19.82 16.41 -21.29
CA GLN A 48 -18.97 16.32 -20.12
C GLN A 48 -19.35 15.03 -19.39
N LEU A 49 -18.47 14.03 -19.46
CA LEU A 49 -18.52 12.90 -18.54
C LEU A 49 -18.23 13.49 -17.17
N GLN A 50 -19.28 13.84 -16.43
CA GLN A 50 -19.17 13.96 -14.99
C GLN A 50 -18.58 12.63 -14.52
N PRO A 51 -17.50 12.64 -13.71
CA PRO A 51 -16.99 11.40 -13.16
C PRO A 51 -18.18 10.71 -12.49
N LYS A 52 -18.51 9.49 -12.94
CA LYS A 52 -19.43 8.66 -12.18
C LYS A 52 -18.81 8.53 -10.81
N GLU A 53 -19.39 9.20 -9.82
CA GLU A 53 -19.13 8.85 -8.44
C GLU A 53 -19.33 7.34 -8.36
N ILE A 54 -18.25 6.64 -8.04
CA ILE A 54 -18.38 5.26 -7.62
C ILE A 54 -19.07 5.38 -6.26
N SER A 55 -20.40 5.34 -6.26
CA SER A 55 -21.17 5.19 -5.04
C SER A 55 -20.89 3.78 -4.55
N ILE A 56 -19.81 3.61 -3.80
CA ILE A 56 -19.61 2.40 -3.02
C ILE A 56 -20.75 2.44 -2.01
N GLN A 57 -21.84 1.72 -2.28
CA GLN A 57 -22.77 1.38 -1.22
C GLN A 57 -22.00 0.44 -0.29
N VAL A 58 -21.23 1.02 0.61
CA VAL A 58 -20.72 0.34 1.78
C VAL A 58 -21.98 0.09 2.60
N THR A 59 -22.62 -1.05 2.38
CA THR A 59 -23.42 -1.68 3.43
C THR A 59 -22.41 -1.89 4.54
N ALA A 60 -22.31 -0.92 5.45
CA ALA A 60 -21.35 -0.99 6.52
C ALA A 60 -21.58 -2.35 7.19
N PRO A 61 -20.58 -3.26 7.23
CA PRO A 61 -20.62 -4.26 8.27
C PRO A 61 -20.76 -3.47 9.58
N LEU A 62 -21.37 -4.06 10.60
CA LEU A 62 -21.67 -3.44 11.91
C LEU A 62 -20.48 -2.76 12.63
N PHE A 63 -19.30 -2.71 12.00
CA PHE A 63 -18.11 -1.96 12.37
C PHE A 63 -17.68 -1.11 11.17
N SER A 64 -18.20 0.13 11.04
CA SER A 64 -17.54 1.14 10.21
C SER A 64 -16.07 1.18 10.63
N SER A 65 -15.12 1.10 9.70
CA SER A 65 -13.68 1.13 9.95
C SER A 65 -13.30 2.43 10.66
N ARG A 66 -13.42 2.42 11.98
CA ARG A 66 -13.00 3.48 12.87
C ARG A 66 -11.75 2.98 13.56
N LEU A 67 -10.79 3.90 13.68
CA LEU A 67 -9.64 3.73 14.54
C LEU A 67 -10.12 3.22 15.91
N PHE A 68 -9.41 2.25 16.45
CA PHE A 68 -9.48 1.97 17.89
C PHE A 68 -9.12 3.25 18.64
N GLU A 69 -9.74 3.48 19.80
CA GLU A 69 -9.37 4.57 20.70
C GLU A 69 -7.84 4.59 20.86
N PHE A 70 -7.24 5.77 20.83
CA PHE A 70 -5.79 5.93 20.88
C PHE A 70 -5.42 7.23 21.56
N GLY A 71 -4.13 7.39 21.86
CA GLY A 71 -3.59 8.58 22.51
C GLY A 71 -3.64 8.48 24.03
N LYS A 72 -3.33 9.59 24.69
CA LYS A 72 -3.15 9.64 26.16
C LYS A 72 -4.42 9.30 26.92
N ASP A 73 -5.58 9.71 26.43
CA ASP A 73 -6.88 9.41 27.06
C ASP A 73 -7.21 7.92 27.03
N ALA A 74 -6.63 7.20 26.08
CA ALA A 74 -6.75 5.76 25.96
C ALA A 74 -5.55 5.02 26.58
N GLU A 75 -4.77 5.74 27.42
CA GLU A 75 -3.59 5.28 28.17
C GLU A 75 -2.46 4.71 27.29
N ASP A 76 -2.34 5.23 26.06
CA ASP A 76 -1.26 4.81 25.17
C ASP A 76 0.10 5.34 25.62
N ASN A 77 1.11 4.53 25.36
CA ASN A 77 2.49 5.00 25.39
C ASN A 77 2.78 5.76 24.09
N GLU A 78 3.76 6.66 24.14
CA GLU A 78 4.16 7.46 23.00
C GLU A 78 5.63 7.19 22.64
N VAL A 79 5.91 7.09 21.34
CA VAL A 79 7.28 7.06 20.82
C VAL A 79 7.93 8.45 21.05
N PRO A 80 9.24 8.54 21.38
CA PRO A 80 9.88 9.83 21.56
C PRO A 80 9.73 10.75 20.34
N GLN A 81 9.58 12.06 20.60
CA GLN A 81 9.49 13.09 19.57
C GLN A 81 10.86 13.37 18.95
N ALA A 82 11.28 12.49 18.03
CA ALA A 82 12.58 12.52 17.37
C ALA A 82 12.50 11.97 15.92
N LEU A 83 13.53 12.24 15.12
CA LEU A 83 13.66 11.72 13.76
C LEU A 83 14.18 10.28 13.78
N ASP A 84 13.64 9.42 12.89
CA ASP A 84 14.11 8.05 12.64
C ASP A 84 14.27 7.22 13.93
N VAL A 85 13.29 7.36 14.82
CA VAL A 85 13.27 6.71 16.15
C VAL A 85 12.37 5.48 16.15
N GLY A 86 12.77 4.48 16.95
CA GLY A 86 11.98 3.29 17.23
C GLY A 86 11.96 2.94 18.72
N LYS A 87 10.81 2.51 19.22
CA LYS A 87 10.62 2.14 20.63
C LYS A 87 10.49 0.61 20.77
N LYS A 88 11.33 0.02 21.63
CA LYS A 88 11.22 -1.39 22.02
C LYS A 88 10.00 -1.58 22.92
N VAL A 89 9.16 -2.55 22.58
CA VAL A 89 7.98 -2.94 23.36
C VAL A 89 8.09 -4.41 23.72
N GLN A 90 7.96 -4.72 25.00
CA GLN A 90 7.89 -6.08 25.50
C GLN A 90 6.42 -6.51 25.50
N LEU A 91 6.13 -7.65 24.90
CA LEU A 91 4.78 -8.20 24.83
C LEU A 91 4.51 -9.15 25.98
N THR A 92 3.26 -9.15 26.42
CA THR A 92 2.69 -10.10 27.39
C THR A 92 2.50 -11.46 26.73
N ASN A 93 1.90 -11.47 25.53
CA ASN A 93 1.78 -12.68 24.72
C ASN A 93 2.72 -12.60 23.51
N PRO A 94 3.45 -13.68 23.16
CA PRO A 94 4.28 -13.70 21.96
C PRO A 94 3.45 -13.50 20.70
N LEU A 95 3.95 -12.70 19.77
CA LEU A 95 3.36 -12.50 18.45
C LEU A 95 4.03 -13.44 17.45
N ASN A 96 3.24 -14.25 16.75
CA ASN A 96 3.76 -15.13 15.69
C ASN A 96 3.86 -14.39 14.35
N TYR A 97 5.05 -14.32 13.76
CA TYR A 97 5.32 -13.68 12.47
C TYR A 97 6.22 -14.58 11.63
N TYR A 98 5.74 -14.99 10.44
CA TYR A 98 6.40 -15.97 9.58
C TYR A 98 6.83 -17.27 10.30
N GLY A 99 5.99 -17.76 11.22
CA GLY A 99 6.23 -19.01 11.94
C GLY A 99 7.15 -18.87 13.16
N GLU A 100 7.74 -17.70 13.39
CA GLU A 100 8.59 -17.40 14.54
C GLU A 100 7.82 -16.58 15.58
N ASP A 101 8.03 -16.88 16.86
CA ASP A 101 7.40 -16.16 17.96
C ASP A 101 8.30 -15.02 18.47
N TYR A 102 7.72 -13.82 18.59
CA TYR A 102 8.39 -12.62 19.06
C TYR A 102 7.77 -12.11 20.36
N ASN A 103 8.54 -12.09 21.44
CA ASN A 103 8.16 -11.43 22.70
C ASN A 103 8.44 -9.93 22.70
N THR A 104 9.06 -9.42 21.64
CA THR A 104 9.46 -8.02 21.53
C THR A 104 9.15 -7.52 20.13
N LEU A 105 8.66 -6.29 20.05
CA LEU A 105 8.54 -5.55 18.81
C LEU A 105 9.20 -4.17 18.91
N TYR A 106 9.35 -3.53 17.76
CA TYR A 106 9.86 -2.17 17.61
C TYR A 106 8.83 -1.32 16.89
N VAL A 107 8.21 -0.38 17.60
CA VAL A 107 7.32 0.61 16.97
C VAL A 107 8.17 1.71 16.36
N LEU A 108 8.11 1.86 15.04
CA LEU A 108 8.94 2.82 14.31
C LEU A 108 8.13 4.06 13.94
N SER A 109 8.74 5.23 14.12
CA SER A 109 8.17 6.52 13.70
C SER A 109 7.82 6.57 12.21
N ASN A 110 8.53 5.79 11.39
CA ASN A 110 8.40 5.74 9.94
C ASN A 110 7.21 4.92 9.40
N GLY A 111 6.28 4.50 10.26
CA GLY A 111 5.06 3.80 9.83
C GLY A 111 5.21 2.29 9.70
N ALA A 112 6.07 1.68 10.51
CA ALA A 112 6.25 0.23 10.55
C ALA A 112 6.47 -0.32 11.97
N ILE A 113 6.24 -1.61 12.11
CA ILE A 113 6.51 -2.41 13.31
C ILE A 113 7.58 -3.44 12.93
N GLY A 114 8.76 -3.32 13.52
CA GLY A 114 9.88 -4.24 13.29
C GLY A 114 9.96 -5.33 14.35
N PHE A 115 10.51 -6.49 13.98
CA PHE A 115 10.75 -7.61 14.91
C PHE A 115 12.22 -7.77 15.33
N GLU A 116 13.11 -7.03 14.67
CA GLU A 116 14.56 -7.09 14.89
C GLU A 116 15.14 -5.70 15.18
N ALA A 117 16.22 -5.63 15.96
CA ALA A 117 16.82 -4.36 16.36
C ALA A 117 17.42 -3.56 15.18
N ASN A 118 17.83 -4.26 14.12
CA ASN A 118 18.35 -3.69 12.87
C ASN A 118 17.27 -2.96 12.04
N ALA A 119 15.98 -3.21 12.29
CA ALA A 119 14.88 -2.60 11.56
C ALA A 119 14.60 -1.16 11.97
N ARG A 120 15.28 -0.63 13.00
CA ARG A 120 14.97 0.68 13.60
C ARG A 120 15.34 1.88 12.74
N THR A 121 16.21 1.72 11.74
CA THR A 121 16.70 2.82 10.92
C THR A 121 15.92 2.93 9.62
N TYR A 122 15.43 4.12 9.30
CA TYR A 122 14.79 4.39 8.03
C TYR A 122 15.73 4.16 6.84
N LYS A 123 15.19 3.55 5.78
CA LYS A 123 15.85 3.35 4.49
C LYS A 123 14.81 3.58 3.39
N ALA A 124 15.12 4.45 2.44
CA ALA A 124 14.34 4.58 1.21
C ALA A 124 14.68 3.44 0.25
N GLY A 125 13.73 3.05 -0.60
CA GLY A 125 13.81 1.86 -1.45
C GLY A 125 13.96 0.59 -0.62
N LEU A 126 13.31 0.51 0.55
CA LEU A 126 13.46 -0.65 1.41
C LEU A 126 12.80 -1.86 0.75
N PHE A 127 11.64 -1.68 0.11
CA PHE A 127 10.91 -2.81 -0.47
C PHE A 127 11.35 -3.11 -1.92
N PRO A 128 11.44 -4.41 -2.30
CA PRO A 128 11.24 -5.60 -1.48
C PRO A 128 12.45 -5.90 -0.55
N THR A 129 12.20 -6.24 0.72
CA THR A 129 13.24 -6.53 1.73
C THR A 129 13.06 -7.89 2.40
N GLY A 130 14.17 -8.48 2.86
CA GLY A 130 14.16 -9.62 3.78
C GLY A 130 14.01 -9.21 5.25
N ALA A 131 13.92 -7.91 5.55
CA ALA A 131 13.74 -7.42 6.90
C ALA A 131 12.36 -7.82 7.45
N ARG A 132 12.35 -8.25 8.71
CA ARG A 132 11.13 -8.69 9.40
C ARG A 132 10.38 -7.49 9.96
N LEU A 133 9.39 -7.03 9.21
CA LEU A 133 8.60 -5.85 9.55
C LEU A 133 7.17 -5.94 9.00
N ILE A 134 6.23 -5.31 9.71
CA ILE A 134 4.89 -5.00 9.23
C ILE A 134 4.84 -3.50 8.97
N ALA A 135 4.70 -3.08 7.71
CA ALA A 135 4.63 -1.68 7.33
C ALA A 135 3.28 -1.40 6.66
N PRO A 136 2.29 -0.88 7.42
CA PRO A 136 1.06 -0.38 6.81
C PRO A 136 1.35 0.78 5.84
N PHE A 137 2.30 1.65 6.19
CA PHE A 137 2.65 2.80 5.36
C PHE A 137 4.08 3.24 5.67
N TRP A 138 5.05 2.92 4.81
CA TRP A 138 6.44 3.24 5.07
C TRP A 138 6.81 4.59 4.48
N ASN A 139 7.14 5.57 5.33
CA ASN A 139 7.61 6.87 4.85
C ASN A 139 8.56 7.54 5.86
N ARG A 140 9.37 8.48 5.38
CA ARG A 140 10.28 9.25 6.21
C ARG A 140 9.54 10.35 6.97
N ASN A 141 8.93 9.95 8.09
CA ASN A 141 8.22 10.86 8.97
C ASN A 141 9.18 11.56 9.95
N ASP A 142 8.89 12.83 10.26
CA ASP A 142 9.65 13.64 11.20
C ASP A 142 8.78 14.15 12.35
N LEU A 143 8.81 13.42 13.46
CA LEU A 143 8.03 13.75 14.66
C LEU A 143 8.41 15.11 15.27
N ARG A 144 9.62 15.63 14.99
CA ARG A 144 10.03 16.95 15.49
C ARG A 144 9.18 18.09 14.91
N LYS A 145 8.52 17.87 13.77
CA LYS A 145 7.61 18.82 13.13
C LYS A 145 6.15 18.66 13.57
N GLY A 146 5.86 17.64 14.36
CA GLY A 146 4.52 17.27 14.79
C GLY A 146 4.15 15.85 14.37
N GLY A 147 2.93 15.48 14.72
CA GLY A 147 2.47 14.10 14.65
C GLY A 147 2.94 13.29 15.84
N HIS A 148 2.27 12.17 16.06
CA HIS A 148 2.47 11.34 17.23
C HIS A 148 2.40 9.86 16.84
N VAL A 149 3.18 9.04 17.52
CA VAL A 149 3.06 7.58 17.38
C VAL A 149 2.71 6.99 18.73
N TYR A 150 1.47 6.53 18.82
CA TYR A 150 0.90 5.94 20.02
C TYR A 150 0.89 4.43 19.92
N TYR A 151 1.12 3.75 21.04
CA TYR A 151 1.05 2.30 21.10
C TYR A 151 0.62 1.77 22.46
N ARG A 152 -0.09 0.64 22.43
CA ARG A 152 -0.35 -0.18 23.61
C ARG A 152 -0.56 -1.64 23.24
N GLU A 153 -0.31 -2.52 24.21
CA GLU A 153 -0.84 -3.88 24.19
C GLU A 153 -2.09 -3.93 25.08
N VAL A 154 -3.18 -4.46 24.54
CA VAL A 154 -4.44 -4.68 25.25
C VAL A 154 -4.61 -6.18 25.47
N THR A 155 -4.88 -6.61 26.70
CA THR A 155 -5.03 -8.03 27.06
C THR A 155 -6.46 -8.42 27.46
N LYS A 156 -7.40 -7.47 27.46
CA LYS A 156 -8.81 -7.70 27.82
C LYS A 156 -9.73 -6.60 27.27
N GLY A 157 -11.03 -6.89 27.20
CA GLY A 157 -12.07 -5.92 26.89
C GLY A 157 -12.45 -5.83 25.41
N ARG A 158 -13.19 -4.77 25.06
CA ARG A 158 -13.89 -4.61 23.78
C ARG A 158 -13.01 -4.67 22.54
N VAL A 159 -11.73 -4.30 22.66
CA VAL A 159 -10.75 -4.40 21.55
C VAL A 159 -10.60 -5.85 21.09
N LEU A 160 -10.51 -6.80 22.03
CA LEU A 160 -10.33 -8.22 21.73
C LEU A 160 -11.61 -8.83 21.18
N GLU A 161 -12.77 -8.46 21.76
CA GLU A 161 -14.09 -8.89 21.28
C GLU A 161 -14.34 -8.45 19.83
N ARG A 162 -13.97 -7.20 19.51
CA ARG A 162 -14.01 -6.67 18.15
C ARG A 162 -13.07 -7.45 17.24
N GLY A 163 -11.81 -7.67 17.62
CA GLY A 163 -10.86 -8.46 16.85
C GLY A 163 -11.36 -9.88 16.55
N GLN A 164 -11.90 -10.58 17.54
CA GLN A 164 -12.51 -11.91 17.36
C GLN A 164 -13.67 -11.87 16.36
N SER A 165 -14.54 -10.86 16.46
CA SER A 165 -15.69 -10.71 15.57
C SER A 165 -15.27 -10.39 14.14
N GLU A 166 -14.28 -9.51 13.96
CA GLU A 166 -13.70 -9.16 12.66
C GLU A 166 -13.03 -10.37 12.01
N ILE A 167 -12.22 -11.14 12.75
CA ILE A 167 -11.56 -12.35 12.23
C ILE A 167 -12.59 -13.40 11.82
N ARG A 168 -13.60 -13.64 12.66
CA ARG A 168 -14.69 -14.59 12.34
C ARG A 168 -15.43 -14.17 11.08
N TYR A 169 -15.76 -12.90 10.94
CA TYR A 169 -16.47 -12.40 9.77
C TYR A 169 -15.62 -12.49 8.50
N GLN A 170 -14.35 -12.11 8.56
CA GLN A 170 -13.49 -12.00 7.38
C GLN A 170 -12.92 -13.35 6.90
N TYR A 171 -12.68 -14.28 7.82
CA TYR A 171 -11.99 -15.53 7.53
C TYR A 171 -12.83 -16.79 7.82
N ASP A 172 -14.09 -16.64 8.26
CA ASP A 172 -14.95 -17.73 8.71
C ASP A 172 -14.25 -18.63 9.77
N ARG A 173 -13.49 -18.00 10.66
CA ARG A 173 -12.70 -18.68 11.70
C ARG A 173 -13.05 -18.19 13.08
N SER A 174 -13.40 -19.12 13.96
CA SER A 174 -13.51 -18.84 15.38
C SER A 174 -12.12 -18.94 16.02
N VAL A 175 -11.64 -17.82 16.57
CA VAL A 175 -10.36 -17.73 17.28
C VAL A 175 -10.57 -17.08 18.64
N HIS A 176 -9.71 -17.41 19.59
CA HIS A 176 -9.58 -16.67 20.82
C HIS A 176 -8.42 -15.67 20.68
N VAL A 177 -8.72 -14.38 20.86
CA VAL A 177 -7.71 -13.31 20.85
C VAL A 177 -7.19 -13.13 22.28
N LYS A 178 -5.90 -13.40 22.50
CA LYS A 178 -5.23 -13.30 23.80
C LYS A 178 -4.82 -11.86 24.12
N SER A 179 -4.31 -11.14 23.12
CA SER A 179 -4.01 -9.73 23.22
C SER A 179 -4.04 -9.06 21.84
N ALA A 180 -4.10 -7.73 21.84
CA ALA A 180 -4.05 -6.90 20.66
C ALA A 180 -2.98 -5.81 20.85
N VAL A 181 -2.08 -5.67 19.88
CA VAL A 181 -1.16 -4.53 19.82
C VAL A 181 -1.78 -3.48 18.92
N ILE A 182 -2.08 -2.31 19.46
CA ILE A 182 -2.58 -1.17 18.71
C ILE A 182 -1.44 -0.18 18.54
N VAL A 183 -1.18 0.23 17.31
CA VAL A 183 -0.19 1.26 16.97
C VAL A 183 -0.84 2.28 16.05
N THR A 184 -0.83 3.54 16.44
CA THR A 184 -1.41 4.65 15.69
C THR A 184 -0.34 5.64 15.33
N TRP A 185 -0.23 5.96 14.05
CA TRP A 185 0.54 7.08 13.52
C TRP A 185 -0.44 8.20 13.23
N GLU A 186 -0.43 9.24 14.06
CA GLU A 186 -1.35 10.36 13.97
C GLU A 186 -0.65 11.58 13.38
N LYS A 187 -1.29 12.21 12.38
CA LYS A 187 -0.90 13.51 11.79
C LYS A 187 0.58 13.56 11.40
N MET A 188 1.08 12.50 10.76
CA MET A 188 2.48 12.35 10.40
C MET A 188 2.93 13.45 9.44
N GLN A 189 4.15 13.96 9.68
CA GLN A 189 4.76 15.08 8.97
C GLN A 189 5.97 14.63 8.13
N PRO A 190 6.21 15.23 6.96
CA PRO A 190 7.39 14.96 6.14
C PRO A 190 8.67 15.57 6.74
N LEU A 191 9.82 15.04 6.31
CA LEU A 191 11.16 15.49 6.71
C LEU A 191 11.37 17.01 6.63
N GLU A 192 12.23 17.51 7.51
CA GLU A 192 12.85 18.83 7.47
C GLU A 192 13.30 19.24 6.04
N GLY A 193 13.01 20.48 5.65
CA GLY A 193 13.20 21.02 4.29
C GLY A 193 11.91 21.16 3.47
N THR A 194 10.82 20.56 3.94
CA THR A 194 9.45 20.84 3.47
C THR A 194 8.71 21.68 4.51
N ALA A 195 7.76 22.54 4.10
CA ALA A 195 6.88 23.21 5.05
C ALA A 195 6.10 22.18 5.87
N ALA A 196 5.72 22.51 7.11
CA ALA A 196 4.77 21.68 7.85
C ALA A 196 3.47 21.61 7.05
N LEU A 197 2.93 20.40 6.90
CA LEU A 197 1.67 20.22 6.19
C LEU A 197 0.53 20.69 7.08
N PRO A 198 -0.50 21.33 6.50
CA PRO A 198 -1.74 21.57 7.23
C PRO A 198 -2.40 20.22 7.59
N GLU A 199 -3.23 20.21 8.61
CA GLU A 199 -3.73 18.99 9.24
C GLU A 199 -4.41 18.04 8.24
N GLU A 200 -5.20 18.59 7.32
CA GLU A 200 -5.90 17.86 6.26
C GLU A 200 -4.96 17.11 5.31
N ASN A 201 -3.69 17.53 5.21
CA ASN A 201 -2.70 16.92 4.32
C ASN A 201 -1.73 15.97 5.06
N THR A 202 -1.91 15.80 6.37
CA THR A 202 -1.12 14.85 7.17
C THR A 202 -1.63 13.42 7.02
N ASN A 203 -0.84 12.44 7.45
CA ASN A 203 -1.27 11.04 7.43
C ASN A 203 -1.66 10.56 8.83
N THR A 204 -2.84 9.95 8.94
CA THR A 204 -3.31 9.28 10.15
C THR A 204 -3.77 7.86 9.82
N PHE A 205 -3.07 6.87 10.35
CA PHE A 205 -3.33 5.45 10.11
C PHE A 205 -2.97 4.60 11.34
N GLN A 206 -3.49 3.39 11.40
CA GLN A 206 -3.37 2.51 12.56
C GLN A 206 -3.20 1.05 12.13
N ALA A 207 -2.37 0.33 12.88
CA ALA A 207 -2.27 -1.12 12.82
C ALA A 207 -2.80 -1.71 14.12
N ALA A 208 -3.70 -2.69 13.99
CA ALA A 208 -4.13 -3.55 15.09
C ALA A 208 -3.66 -4.98 14.81
N LEU A 209 -2.75 -5.48 15.63
CA LEU A 209 -2.23 -6.85 15.54
C LEU A 209 -2.88 -7.70 16.61
N PHE A 210 -3.75 -8.63 16.21
CA PHE A 210 -4.46 -9.54 17.10
C PHE A 210 -3.67 -10.83 17.25
N ILE A 211 -3.17 -11.07 18.46
CA ILE A 211 -2.45 -12.28 18.85
C ILE A 211 -3.47 -13.30 19.30
N THR A 212 -3.54 -14.43 18.60
CA THR A 212 -4.51 -15.50 18.87
C THR A 212 -3.80 -16.79 19.27
N ASP A 213 -4.58 -17.82 19.58
CA ASP A 213 -4.05 -19.17 19.82
C ASP A 213 -3.45 -19.81 18.55
N ASN A 214 -3.90 -19.37 17.36
CA ASN A 214 -3.56 -19.99 16.07
C ASN A 214 -2.90 -19.00 15.10
N GLY A 215 -2.07 -18.11 15.62
CA GLY A 215 -1.31 -17.12 14.83
C GLY A 215 -1.71 -15.68 15.09
N THR A 216 -1.28 -14.79 14.19
CA THR A 216 -1.48 -13.34 14.31
C THR A 216 -2.27 -12.83 13.13
N TYR A 217 -3.25 -11.96 13.39
CA TYR A 217 -4.01 -11.26 12.35
C TYR A 217 -3.70 -9.77 12.41
N ALA A 218 -3.45 -9.16 11.26
CA ALA A 218 -3.21 -7.72 11.15
C ALA A 218 -4.42 -7.03 10.51
N ASN A 219 -4.88 -5.95 11.15
CA ASN A 219 -5.88 -5.04 10.58
C ASN A 219 -5.22 -3.66 10.41
N PHE A 220 -5.29 -3.12 9.19
CA PHE A 220 -4.76 -1.79 8.85
C PHE A 220 -5.92 -0.84 8.57
N ILE A 221 -5.95 0.26 9.31
CA ILE A 221 -7.02 1.25 9.28
C ILE A 221 -6.43 2.59 8.87
N TYR A 222 -6.94 3.16 7.78
CA TYR A 222 -6.51 4.46 7.27
C TYR A 222 -7.62 5.48 7.52
N SER A 223 -7.30 6.55 8.25
CA SER A 223 -8.24 7.64 8.55
C SER A 223 -8.02 8.81 7.59
N ASN A 224 -6.77 9.24 7.42
CA ASN A 224 -6.39 10.26 6.45
C ASN A 224 -5.06 9.91 5.81
N ILE A 225 -4.93 10.01 4.49
CA ILE A 225 -3.66 9.90 3.78
C ILE A 225 -3.59 11.09 2.81
N GLY A 226 -3.00 12.19 3.28
CA GLY A 226 -2.88 13.44 2.53
C GLY A 226 -1.55 13.61 1.78
N TRP A 227 -0.53 12.81 2.12
CA TRP A 227 0.80 12.92 1.54
C TRP A 227 1.44 11.54 1.28
N THR A 228 1.87 11.29 0.05
CA THR A 228 2.41 9.97 -0.36
C THR A 228 3.77 10.04 -1.06
N GLN A 229 4.37 11.23 -1.19
CA GLN A 229 5.67 11.37 -1.86
C GLN A 229 6.74 10.55 -1.11
N GLY A 230 7.35 9.59 -1.81
CA GLY A 230 8.39 8.73 -1.24
C GLY A 230 7.88 7.65 -0.30
N ALA A 231 6.55 7.47 -0.19
CA ALA A 231 5.96 6.36 0.56
C ALA A 231 6.10 5.04 -0.20
N GLU A 232 6.28 3.94 0.55
CA GLU A 232 6.29 2.55 0.07
C GLU A 232 5.25 1.69 0.80
#